data_AF-A0A7Y5KQT1-F1
#
_entry.id   AF-A0A7Y5KQT1-F1
#
_cell.length_a   1.000
_cell.length_b   1.000
_cell.length_c   1.000
_cell.angle_alpha   90.00
_cell.angle_beta   90.00
_cell.angle_gamma   90.00
#
_symmetry.space_group_name_H-M   'P 1'
#
loop_
_entity.id
_entity.type
_entity.pdbx_description
1 polymer ?
#
loop_
_entity_poly.entity_id
_entity_poly.type
_entity_poly.pdbx_seq_one_letter_code
_entity_poly.pdbx_strand_id
1 'polypeptide(L)'
;MNALRLLGIVVPASILVVACGDDSDSSTGGMTSTSTGGSAPTGGYGGQGGAPVGGMAGNGGNGGESGGAGGSSDGGGGASSFAKPQCDYLADPPECTLHDDCCSCVGLAPGEAAPACDIESCAETACVAMGISEAYCTMAQCVAAADCDAADVDETCTTPPPVCPEGMTASIRNGCWDRCIAAEECFKVTDCDVCTQAGLACVHSDAALSQQQHCVALPDACSEGSPLCECLGPAVCTGDFGECYEGSGDNDPALYCVCDLC
;
A
#
# COMPACT_ATOMS: atom_id res chain seq x y z
N MET A 1 -39.09 -43.07 -12.45
CA MET A 1 -38.58 -43.84 -11.28
C MET A 1 -37.07 -43.70 -11.29
N ASN A 2 -36.55 -42.57 -10.77
CA ASN A 2 -35.13 -42.28 -10.79
C ASN A 2 -34.56 -42.55 -9.40
N ALA A 3 -33.63 -43.50 -9.36
CA ALA A 3 -33.02 -44.02 -8.15
C ALA A 3 -32.08 -42.97 -7.54
N LEU A 4 -32.44 -42.53 -6.34
CA LEU A 4 -31.63 -41.70 -5.46
C LEU A 4 -30.49 -42.58 -4.92
N ARG A 5 -29.27 -42.42 -5.44
CA ARG A 5 -28.06 -43.02 -4.86
C ARG A 5 -27.59 -42.15 -3.69
N LEU A 6 -27.89 -42.60 -2.47
CA LEU A 6 -27.18 -42.14 -1.27
C LEU A 6 -25.72 -42.57 -1.37
N LEU A 7 -24.82 -41.61 -1.54
CA LEU A 7 -23.39 -41.80 -1.27
C LEU A 7 -23.20 -41.62 0.24
N GLY A 8 -22.82 -42.70 0.92
CA GLY A 8 -22.48 -42.70 2.33
C GLY A 8 -21.22 -41.89 2.57
N ILE A 9 -21.34 -40.85 3.38
CA ILE A 9 -20.21 -40.07 3.90
C ILE A 9 -19.55 -40.92 4.99
N VAL A 10 -18.34 -41.39 4.71
CA VAL A 10 -17.45 -42.00 5.71
C VAL A 10 -16.69 -40.86 6.36
N VAL A 11 -16.99 -40.57 7.63
CA VAL A 11 -16.27 -39.58 8.44
C VAL A 11 -15.01 -40.25 9.00
N PRO A 12 -13.78 -39.84 8.64
CA PRO A 12 -12.59 -40.32 9.32
C PRO A 12 -12.50 -39.69 10.72
N ALA A 13 -12.27 -40.53 11.72
CA ALA A 13 -12.00 -40.12 13.09
C ALA A 13 -10.58 -39.53 13.17
N SER A 14 -10.47 -38.22 13.36
CA SER A 14 -9.19 -37.56 13.64
C SER A 14 -8.75 -37.88 15.07
N ILE A 15 -7.58 -38.50 15.20
CA ILE A 15 -6.88 -38.74 16.47
C ILE A 15 -6.16 -37.44 16.84
N LEU A 16 -6.55 -36.86 17.97
CA LEU A 16 -5.87 -35.71 18.59
C LEU A 16 -4.57 -36.22 19.27
N VAL A 17 -3.41 -35.92 18.69
CA VAL A 17 -2.12 -36.11 19.36
C VAL A 17 -1.74 -34.79 20.01
N VAL A 18 -1.92 -34.70 21.32
CA VAL A 18 -1.36 -33.63 22.15
C VAL A 18 0.10 -33.96 22.42
N ALA A 19 1.01 -33.19 21.83
CA ALA A 19 2.42 -33.21 22.19
C ALA A 19 2.72 -32.04 23.13
N CYS A 20 3.02 -32.37 24.38
CA CYS A 20 3.73 -31.50 25.31
C CYS A 20 5.23 -31.58 24.97
N GLY A 21 5.86 -30.46 24.63
CA GLY A 21 7.28 -30.35 24.32
C GLY A 21 7.91 -29.25 25.16
N ASP A 22 8.92 -29.66 25.92
CA ASP A 22 9.51 -29.03 27.10
C ASP A 22 10.21 -27.68 26.92
N ASP A 23 10.26 -26.97 28.05
CA ASP A 23 11.02 -25.77 28.37
C ASP A 23 12.49 -25.83 27.95
N SER A 24 13.02 -24.72 27.41
CA SER A 24 14.46 -24.48 27.31
C SER A 24 14.77 -23.01 27.58
N ASP A 25 14.96 -22.73 28.86
CA ASP A 25 15.69 -21.57 29.36
C ASP A 25 17.14 -21.56 28.83
N SER A 26 17.59 -20.44 28.26
CA SER A 26 19.03 -20.11 28.24
C SER A 26 19.33 -18.60 28.20
N SER A 27 19.71 -18.11 29.39
CA SER A 27 20.80 -17.17 29.69
C SER A 27 20.91 -15.80 29.00
N THR A 28 20.61 -14.78 29.81
CA THR A 28 21.50 -13.70 30.28
C THR A 28 22.73 -13.27 29.46
N GLY A 29 22.66 -12.03 28.95
CA GLY A 29 23.77 -11.09 28.72
C GLY A 29 23.17 -9.76 28.28
N GLY A 30 23.27 -8.63 28.97
CA GLY A 30 24.35 -8.14 29.82
C GLY A 30 25.21 -7.14 29.05
N MET A 31 24.64 -6.00 28.62
CA MET A 31 25.43 -4.82 28.26
C MET A 31 24.77 -3.53 28.75
N THR A 32 25.31 -3.03 29.85
CA THR A 32 25.29 -1.64 30.28
C THR A 32 25.94 -0.75 29.21
N SER A 33 25.24 0.27 28.73
CA SER A 33 25.93 1.44 28.18
C SER A 33 25.30 2.72 28.72
N THR A 34 26.14 3.45 29.42
CA THR A 34 25.95 4.80 29.96
C THR A 34 26.25 5.79 28.86
N SER A 35 25.34 6.72 28.56
CA SER A 35 25.70 8.05 28.04
C SER A 35 24.60 9.04 28.39
N THR A 36 24.85 9.97 29.33
CA THR A 36 25.28 11.37 29.07
C THR A 36 24.19 12.11 28.28
N GLY A 37 23.28 12.87 28.88
CA GLY A 37 23.60 14.10 29.60
C GLY A 37 23.83 15.23 28.59
N GLY A 38 22.76 15.87 28.11
CA GLY A 38 22.84 16.99 27.16
C GLY A 38 21.62 17.90 27.27
N SER A 39 21.85 19.10 27.80
CA SER A 39 20.87 20.15 28.05
C SER A 39 20.34 20.82 26.78
N ALA A 40 19.16 21.43 26.94
CA ALA A 40 18.36 22.23 26.01
C ALA A 40 19.13 23.18 25.06
N PRO A 41 18.43 23.61 23.99
CA PRO A 41 18.07 25.02 23.99
C PRO A 41 16.56 25.28 23.85
N THR A 42 16.12 26.25 24.64
CA THR A 42 14.90 27.04 24.48
C THR A 42 15.08 28.01 23.31
N GLY A 43 14.13 28.07 22.39
CA GLY A 43 14.03 29.10 21.36
C GLY A 43 13.12 28.64 20.21
N GLY A 44 12.12 29.37 19.73
CA GLY A 44 11.63 30.70 20.08
C GLY A 44 10.19 30.88 19.60
N TYR A 45 9.51 31.85 20.20
CA TYR A 45 8.23 32.37 19.73
C TYR A 45 8.48 33.35 18.58
N GLY A 46 7.76 33.21 17.45
CA GLY A 46 7.74 34.24 16.43
C GLY A 46 6.94 33.85 15.19
N GLY A 47 5.80 34.51 14.98
CA GLY A 47 5.08 34.46 13.70
C GLY A 47 3.57 34.66 13.80
N GLN A 48 3.11 35.84 14.22
CA GLN A 48 1.74 36.28 13.92
C GLN A 48 1.64 36.56 12.42
N GLY A 49 0.96 35.69 11.68
CA GLY A 49 0.57 35.93 10.30
C GLY A 49 -0.39 37.12 10.22
N GLY A 50 0.05 38.17 9.53
CA GLY A 50 -0.68 39.42 9.34
C GLY A 50 -1.93 39.26 8.47
N ALA A 51 -2.92 40.09 8.76
CA ALA A 51 -4.11 40.29 7.94
C ALA A 51 -3.76 40.84 6.54
N PRO A 52 -4.53 40.50 5.49
CA PRO A 52 -4.35 41.10 4.18
C PRO A 52 -4.76 42.58 4.21
N VAL A 53 -3.77 43.47 4.10
CA VAL A 53 -4.00 44.90 3.82
C VAL A 53 -4.22 45.04 2.32
N GLY A 54 -5.43 45.50 1.96
CA GLY A 54 -5.80 45.79 0.58
C GLY A 54 -5.10 47.02 0.01
N GLY A 55 -4.87 46.95 -1.30
CA GLY A 55 -5.00 48.07 -2.24
C GLY A 55 -3.88 49.10 -2.29
N MET A 56 -3.20 49.16 -3.43
CA MET A 56 -2.91 50.44 -4.11
C MET A 56 -2.72 50.19 -5.61
N ALA A 57 -3.47 50.97 -6.40
CA ALA A 57 -3.40 51.02 -7.84
C ALA A 57 -2.11 51.71 -8.31
N GLY A 58 -1.43 51.12 -9.30
CA GLY A 58 -0.30 51.72 -10.01
C GLY A 58 -0.55 51.65 -11.52
N ASN A 59 -0.79 52.82 -12.12
CA ASN A 59 -0.86 53.01 -13.57
C ASN A 59 0.56 53.07 -14.17
N GLY A 60 0.72 52.46 -15.35
CA GLY A 60 1.54 53.03 -16.43
C GLY A 60 2.89 52.37 -16.69
N GLY A 61 3.01 51.71 -17.84
CA GLY A 61 4.29 51.31 -18.43
C GLY A 61 4.10 50.52 -19.72
N ASN A 62 4.01 51.21 -20.86
CA ASN A 62 4.11 50.59 -22.19
C ASN A 62 5.58 50.33 -22.53
N GLY A 63 5.86 49.15 -23.11
CA GLY A 63 7.02 48.93 -23.97
C GLY A 63 7.81 47.66 -23.67
N GLY A 64 7.77 46.68 -24.57
CA GLY A 64 8.72 45.56 -24.58
C GLY A 64 8.16 44.28 -25.19
N GLU A 65 8.22 44.17 -26.52
CA GLU A 65 8.01 42.92 -27.25
C GLU A 65 9.24 42.02 -27.13
N SER A 66 9.09 40.84 -26.52
CA SER A 66 9.84 39.62 -26.86
C SER A 66 9.23 38.46 -26.07
N GLY A 67 8.64 37.50 -26.81
CA GLY A 67 7.91 36.35 -26.26
C GLY A 67 8.75 35.49 -25.32
N GLY A 68 8.31 35.41 -24.08
CA GLY A 68 8.71 34.39 -23.12
C GLY A 68 7.66 33.29 -23.06
N ALA A 69 8.12 32.05 -22.96
CA ALA A 69 7.30 30.85 -22.86
C ALA A 69 6.17 31.00 -21.83
N GLY A 70 4.97 30.56 -22.19
CA GLY A 70 3.84 30.46 -21.29
C GLY A 70 4.14 29.49 -20.16
N GLY A 71 4.56 30.03 -19.02
CA GLY A 71 4.51 29.30 -17.76
C GLY A 71 3.06 29.24 -17.32
N SER A 72 2.47 28.05 -17.36
CA SER A 72 1.23 27.74 -16.67
C SER A 72 1.48 27.99 -15.18
N SER A 73 1.01 29.12 -14.67
CA SER A 73 0.91 29.35 -13.25
C SER A 73 -0.31 28.58 -12.75
N ASP A 74 -0.09 27.34 -12.31
CA ASP A 74 -1.07 26.58 -11.56
C ASP A 74 -1.39 27.36 -10.27
N GLY A 75 -2.61 27.89 -10.23
CA GLY A 75 -3.10 28.68 -9.12
C GLY A 75 -3.14 27.84 -7.85
N GLY A 76 -2.28 28.20 -6.90
CA GLY A 76 -2.30 27.69 -5.54
C GLY A 76 -3.58 28.08 -4.81
N GLY A 77 -4.62 27.26 -4.96
CA GLY A 77 -5.62 27.11 -3.92
C GLY A 77 -4.99 26.27 -2.82
N GLY A 78 -4.99 26.77 -1.57
CA GLY A 78 -4.46 26.04 -0.41
C GLY A 78 -5.15 24.70 -0.28
N ALA A 79 -4.54 23.67 -0.86
CA ALA A 79 -4.97 22.30 -0.77
C ALA A 79 -4.71 21.87 0.66
N SER A 80 -5.77 21.48 1.37
CA SER A 80 -5.65 20.72 2.59
C SER A 80 -4.66 19.57 2.36
N SER A 81 -3.69 19.43 3.26
CA SER A 81 -2.51 18.56 3.14
C SER A 81 -2.80 17.05 3.13
N PHE A 82 -4.05 16.64 2.86
CA PHE A 82 -4.47 15.25 2.86
C PHE A 82 -4.05 14.56 1.57
N ALA A 83 -3.70 13.28 1.69
CA ALA A 83 -3.53 12.40 0.56
C ALA A 83 -4.82 12.37 -0.27
N LYS A 84 -4.70 12.36 -1.60
CA LYS A 84 -5.83 12.09 -2.48
C LYS A 84 -5.77 10.62 -2.93
N PRO A 85 -6.93 9.96 -3.10
CA PRO A 85 -6.96 8.62 -3.71
C PRO A 85 -6.35 8.68 -5.12
N GLN A 86 -5.61 7.64 -5.50
CA GLN A 86 -5.07 7.49 -6.87
C GLN A 86 -6.15 7.08 -7.87
N CYS A 87 -7.17 6.37 -7.40
CA CYS A 87 -8.27 5.86 -8.21
C CYS A 87 -9.57 5.81 -7.41
N ASP A 88 -10.70 5.94 -8.10
CA ASP A 88 -12.04 5.66 -7.55
C ASP A 88 -12.48 4.23 -7.91
N TYR A 89 -12.66 3.36 -6.91
CA TYR A 89 -13.10 1.98 -7.13
C TYR A 89 -14.57 1.88 -7.58
N LEU A 90 -15.37 2.95 -7.39
CA LEU A 90 -16.75 3.04 -7.85
C LEU A 90 -16.86 3.56 -9.30
N ALA A 91 -15.75 3.96 -9.92
CA ALA A 91 -15.73 4.34 -11.31
C ALA A 91 -16.00 3.13 -12.22
N ASP A 92 -16.85 3.32 -13.23
CA ASP A 92 -17.15 2.32 -14.26
C ASP A 92 -16.84 2.91 -15.65
N PRO A 93 -15.72 2.51 -16.30
CA PRO A 93 -14.75 1.48 -15.88
C PRO A 93 -13.79 1.98 -14.78
N PRO A 94 -13.09 1.06 -14.06
CA PRO A 94 -12.06 1.43 -13.11
C PRO A 94 -10.95 2.25 -13.79
N GLU A 95 -10.42 3.21 -13.04
CA GLU A 95 -9.52 4.24 -13.56
C GLU A 95 -8.06 3.78 -13.74
N CYS A 96 -7.71 2.63 -13.19
CA CYS A 96 -6.34 2.11 -13.24
C CYS A 96 -6.01 1.54 -14.62
N THR A 97 -4.83 1.89 -15.12
CA THR A 97 -4.28 1.31 -16.35
C THR A 97 -3.09 0.43 -16.03
N LEU A 98 -3.07 -0.78 -16.58
CA LEU A 98 -1.89 -1.64 -16.47
C LEU A 98 -0.82 -1.14 -17.45
N HIS A 99 0.34 -0.79 -16.93
CA HIS A 99 1.52 -0.55 -17.75
C HIS A 99 2.30 -1.85 -17.88
N ASP A 100 2.40 -2.33 -19.11
CA ASP A 100 3.06 -3.59 -19.46
C ASP A 100 4.13 -3.35 -20.52
N ASP A 101 5.39 -3.34 -20.09
CA ASP A 101 6.54 -3.25 -20.98
C ASP A 101 7.59 -4.31 -20.66
N CYS A 102 8.79 -4.17 -21.22
CA CYS A 102 9.86 -5.15 -21.00
C CYS A 102 10.53 -5.06 -19.62
N CYS A 103 10.30 -3.98 -18.89
CA CYS A 103 11.01 -3.65 -17.66
C CYS A 103 10.10 -3.73 -16.42
N SER A 104 8.82 -3.44 -16.59
CA SER A 104 7.89 -3.19 -15.51
C SER A 104 6.49 -3.70 -15.84
N CYS A 105 5.82 -4.19 -14.81
CA CYS A 105 4.41 -4.50 -14.82
C CYS A 105 3.83 -3.86 -13.56
N VAL A 106 3.19 -2.71 -13.75
CA VAL A 106 2.74 -1.85 -12.65
C VAL A 106 1.34 -1.32 -12.93
N GLY A 107 0.54 -1.16 -11.89
CA GLY A 107 -0.71 -0.40 -11.97
C GLY A 107 -0.41 1.10 -11.98
N LEU A 108 -0.96 1.84 -12.94
CA LEU A 108 -0.80 3.29 -13.00
C LEU A 108 -2.14 4.01 -12.75
N ALA A 109 -2.06 5.07 -11.97
CA ALA A 109 -3.15 6.01 -11.77
C ALA A 109 -3.42 6.85 -13.03
N PRO A 110 -4.62 7.45 -13.18
CA PRO A 110 -4.90 8.35 -14.29
C PRO A 110 -3.90 9.51 -14.41
N GLY A 111 -3.22 9.55 -15.56
CA GLY A 111 -2.25 10.60 -15.85
C GLY A 111 -0.88 10.42 -15.20
N GLU A 112 -0.67 9.32 -14.46
CA GLU A 112 0.66 8.94 -13.98
C GLU A 112 1.57 8.57 -15.15
N ALA A 113 2.83 9.00 -15.08
CA ALA A 113 3.81 8.68 -16.11
C ALA A 113 4.36 7.27 -15.87
N ALA A 114 4.32 6.44 -16.90
CA ALA A 114 4.91 5.12 -16.86
C ALA A 114 6.42 5.15 -16.54
N PRO A 115 6.94 4.15 -15.80
CA PRO A 115 8.37 3.97 -15.63
C PRO A 115 9.11 3.94 -16.96
N ALA A 116 10.30 4.54 -17.01
CA ALA A 116 11.13 4.47 -18.21
C ALA A 116 11.66 3.04 -18.42
N CYS A 117 11.58 2.55 -19.66
CA CYS A 117 12.17 1.27 -20.05
C CYS A 117 13.14 1.47 -21.21
N ASP A 118 14.43 1.23 -20.95
CA ASP A 118 15.51 1.35 -21.94
C ASP A 118 15.58 0.14 -22.91
N ILE A 119 14.75 -0.88 -22.68
CA ILE A 119 14.71 -2.09 -23.51
C ILE A 119 13.67 -1.89 -24.62
N GLU A 120 14.15 -1.70 -25.86
CA GLU A 120 13.28 -1.47 -27.02
C GLU A 120 12.35 -2.64 -27.35
N SER A 121 12.77 -3.89 -27.05
CA SER A 121 11.94 -5.08 -27.25
C SER A 121 12.39 -6.26 -26.41
N CYS A 122 11.43 -7.08 -26.01
CA CYS A 122 11.59 -8.33 -25.27
C CYS A 122 10.73 -9.41 -25.94
N ALA A 123 11.08 -10.67 -25.74
CA ALA A 123 10.30 -11.79 -26.27
C ALA A 123 8.91 -11.90 -25.60
N GLU A 124 8.82 -11.44 -24.35
CA GLU A 124 7.65 -11.44 -23.51
C GLU A 124 7.74 -10.21 -22.60
N THR A 125 6.62 -9.50 -22.43
CA THR A 125 6.53 -8.34 -21.54
C THR A 125 6.51 -8.80 -20.08
N ALA A 126 6.75 -7.88 -19.15
CA ALA A 126 6.81 -8.18 -17.74
C ALA A 126 5.46 -8.76 -17.26
N CYS A 127 4.31 -8.16 -17.58
CA CYS A 127 3.01 -8.64 -17.10
C CYS A 127 2.63 -9.99 -17.68
N VAL A 128 2.93 -10.26 -18.97
CA VAL A 128 2.68 -11.58 -19.56
C VAL A 128 3.51 -12.63 -18.84
N ALA A 129 4.79 -12.33 -18.56
CA ALA A 129 5.62 -13.20 -17.74
C ALA A 129 5.10 -13.32 -16.31
N MET A 130 4.29 -12.37 -15.83
CA MET A 130 3.63 -12.37 -14.51
C MET A 130 2.31 -13.15 -14.51
N GLY A 131 1.74 -13.45 -15.68
CA GLY A 131 0.35 -13.87 -15.80
C GLY A 131 -0.65 -12.81 -15.35
N ILE A 132 -0.24 -11.54 -15.32
CA ILE A 132 -1.09 -10.39 -14.96
C ILE A 132 -1.65 -9.81 -16.25
N SER A 133 -2.95 -9.56 -16.28
CA SER A 133 -3.64 -9.02 -17.46
C SER A 133 -4.36 -7.70 -17.20
N GLU A 134 -4.53 -7.32 -15.94
CA GLU A 134 -5.34 -6.17 -15.54
C GLU A 134 -4.73 -5.48 -14.31
N ALA A 135 -4.99 -4.18 -14.17
CA ALA A 135 -4.69 -3.42 -12.96
C ALA A 135 -5.99 -3.16 -12.20
N TYR A 136 -5.90 -3.09 -10.87
CA TYR A 136 -7.06 -2.95 -9.99
C TYR A 136 -6.89 -1.73 -9.10
N CYS A 137 -8.02 -1.11 -8.75
CA CYS A 137 -8.07 -0.07 -7.73
C CYS A 137 -8.30 -0.73 -6.37
N THR A 138 -7.25 -0.86 -5.58
CA THR A 138 -7.27 -1.48 -4.24
C THR A 138 -6.84 -0.46 -3.21
N MET A 139 -7.64 -0.23 -2.17
CA MET A 139 -7.38 0.81 -1.15
C MET A 139 -7.05 2.18 -1.76
N ALA A 140 -7.76 2.50 -2.86
CA ALA A 140 -7.56 3.68 -3.68
C ALA A 140 -6.15 3.84 -4.28
N GLN A 141 -5.44 2.73 -4.49
CA GLN A 141 -4.19 2.64 -5.23
C GLN A 141 -4.34 1.74 -6.45
N CYS A 142 -3.63 2.09 -7.52
CA CYS A 142 -3.56 1.24 -8.69
C CYS A 142 -2.46 0.21 -8.52
N VAL A 143 -2.82 -1.07 -8.58
CA VAL A 143 -1.87 -2.18 -8.42
C VAL A 143 -1.96 -3.14 -9.62
N ALA A 144 -0.84 -3.78 -9.97
CA ALA A 144 -0.82 -4.86 -10.97
C ALA A 144 -1.54 -6.15 -10.48
N ALA A 145 -2.10 -6.14 -9.27
CA ALA A 145 -2.96 -7.16 -8.69
C ALA A 145 -2.39 -8.58 -8.65
N ALA A 146 -1.09 -8.69 -8.35
CA ALA A 146 -0.50 -9.97 -8.02
C ALA A 146 -0.95 -10.42 -6.62
N ASP A 147 -1.30 -11.69 -6.46
CA ASP A 147 -1.60 -12.24 -5.14
C ASP A 147 -0.28 -12.56 -4.39
N CYS A 148 -0.17 -12.15 -3.13
CA CYS A 148 1.01 -12.35 -2.28
C CYS A 148 0.62 -12.85 -0.87
N ASP A 149 -0.61 -13.33 -0.71
CA ASP A 149 -1.12 -13.86 0.55
C ASP A 149 -0.89 -15.36 0.64
N ALA A 150 -0.03 -15.80 1.55
CA ALA A 150 0.33 -17.19 1.77
C ALA A 150 -0.89 -18.10 2.02
N ALA A 151 -2.01 -17.54 2.47
CA ALA A 151 -3.26 -18.27 2.63
C ALA A 151 -3.84 -18.79 1.30
N ASP A 152 -3.47 -18.20 0.17
CA ASP A 152 -3.95 -18.57 -1.17
C ASP A 152 -3.03 -19.58 -1.87
N VAL A 153 -1.95 -20.02 -1.22
CA VAL A 153 -1.11 -21.10 -1.71
C VAL A 153 -1.86 -22.43 -1.58
N ASP A 154 -2.03 -23.11 -2.71
CA ASP A 154 -2.66 -24.41 -2.80
C ASP A 154 -1.84 -25.44 -2.00
N GLU A 155 -2.52 -26.29 -1.24
CA GLU A 155 -1.91 -27.39 -0.47
C GLU A 155 -1.07 -28.35 -1.34
N THR A 156 -1.36 -28.41 -2.65
CA THR A 156 -0.59 -29.20 -3.62
C THR A 156 0.71 -28.53 -4.06
N CYS A 157 0.93 -27.27 -3.69
CA CYS A 157 2.18 -26.59 -3.97
C CYS A 157 3.32 -27.14 -3.12
N THR A 158 4.31 -27.73 -3.78
CA THR A 158 5.50 -28.30 -3.11
C THR A 158 6.73 -27.40 -3.23
N THR A 159 6.64 -26.35 -4.04
CA THR A 159 7.70 -25.34 -4.19
C THR A 159 7.73 -24.48 -2.93
N PRO A 160 8.88 -24.31 -2.25
CA PRO A 160 8.97 -23.38 -1.13
C PRO A 160 8.92 -21.92 -1.62
N PRO A 161 8.50 -20.96 -0.75
CA PRO A 161 8.55 -19.54 -1.11
C PRO A 161 9.99 -19.11 -1.46
N PRO A 162 10.18 -18.26 -2.47
CA PRO A 162 11.49 -17.67 -2.75
C PRO A 162 11.93 -16.77 -1.59
N VAL A 163 13.24 -16.58 -1.44
CA VAL A 163 13.79 -15.58 -0.53
C VAL A 163 13.75 -14.23 -1.22
N CYS A 164 12.95 -13.31 -0.71
CA CYS A 164 12.79 -11.97 -1.28
C CYS A 164 13.71 -10.94 -0.62
N PRO A 165 14.30 -10.01 -1.40
CA PRO A 165 14.97 -8.85 -0.84
C PRO A 165 14.04 -8.00 0.04
N GLU A 166 14.63 -7.12 0.84
CA GLU A 166 13.88 -6.12 1.62
C GLU A 166 12.99 -5.27 0.69
N GLY A 167 11.75 -5.05 1.11
CA GLY A 167 10.73 -4.33 0.33
C GLY A 167 10.06 -5.15 -0.79
N MET A 168 10.40 -6.43 -0.93
CA MET A 168 9.76 -7.35 -1.87
C MET A 168 9.10 -8.53 -1.16
N THR A 169 8.11 -9.14 -1.81
CA THR A 169 7.43 -10.34 -1.32
C THR A 169 7.20 -11.35 -2.42
N ALA A 170 7.01 -12.61 -2.02
CA ALA A 170 6.73 -13.70 -2.94
C ALA A 170 5.32 -13.57 -3.50
N SER A 171 5.22 -13.52 -4.82
CA SER A 171 3.93 -13.61 -5.51
C SER A 171 3.46 -15.07 -5.63
N ILE A 172 2.17 -15.22 -5.88
CA ILE A 172 1.48 -16.50 -6.08
C ILE A 172 0.95 -16.52 -7.50
N ARG A 173 1.24 -17.60 -8.22
CA ARG A 173 0.66 -17.90 -9.53
C ARG A 173 0.17 -19.33 -9.59
N ASN A 174 -1.08 -19.50 -10.04
CA ASN A 174 -1.72 -20.81 -10.14
C ASN A 174 -1.67 -21.59 -8.80
N GLY A 175 -1.88 -20.90 -7.69
CA GLY A 175 -1.86 -21.48 -6.34
C GLY A 175 -0.47 -21.87 -5.84
N CYS A 176 0.61 -21.44 -6.51
CA CYS A 176 1.98 -21.73 -6.09
C CYS A 176 2.83 -20.47 -5.97
N TRP A 177 3.83 -20.52 -5.10
CA TRP A 177 4.86 -19.50 -5.03
C TRP A 177 5.55 -19.31 -6.39
N ASP A 178 5.69 -18.06 -6.80
CA ASP A 178 6.40 -17.64 -8.00
C ASP A 178 7.60 -16.77 -7.64
N ARG A 179 7.77 -15.60 -8.27
CA ARG A 179 8.90 -14.70 -8.06
C ARG A 179 8.62 -13.66 -6.99
N CYS A 180 9.68 -12.97 -6.58
CA CYS A 180 9.56 -11.78 -5.76
C CYS A 180 9.09 -10.58 -6.60
N ILE A 181 8.17 -9.79 -6.05
CA ILE A 181 7.69 -8.53 -6.61
C ILE A 181 7.69 -7.44 -5.53
N ALA A 182 7.54 -6.18 -5.93
CA ALA A 182 7.39 -5.09 -4.98
C ALA A 182 6.11 -5.29 -4.15
N ALA A 183 6.19 -5.04 -2.84
CA ALA A 183 5.06 -5.26 -1.94
C ALA A 183 3.84 -4.38 -2.25
N GLU A 184 4.06 -3.18 -2.79
CA GLU A 184 3.00 -2.26 -3.24
C GLU A 184 2.23 -2.74 -4.48
N GLU A 185 2.79 -3.69 -5.26
CA GLU A 185 2.11 -4.25 -6.43
C GLU A 185 1.24 -5.47 -6.09
N CYS A 186 1.26 -5.90 -4.83
CA CYS A 186 0.43 -6.98 -4.35
C CYS A 186 -1.01 -6.52 -4.16
N PHE A 187 -1.96 -7.30 -4.68
CA PHE A 187 -3.39 -7.14 -4.39
C PHE A 187 -3.71 -7.34 -2.92
N LYS A 188 -2.94 -8.20 -2.24
CA LYS A 188 -2.99 -8.44 -0.80
C LYS A 188 -1.69 -9.11 -0.34
N VAL A 189 -1.32 -8.92 0.91
CA VAL A 189 -0.14 -9.51 1.54
C VAL A 189 -0.51 -10.39 2.71
N THR A 190 0.41 -11.27 3.09
CA THR A 190 0.24 -12.18 4.25
C THR A 190 0.41 -11.45 5.58
N ASP A 191 1.36 -10.51 5.63
CA ASP A 191 1.84 -9.89 6.85
C ASP A 191 2.26 -8.43 6.61
N CYS A 192 1.88 -7.54 7.52
CA CYS A 192 2.20 -6.11 7.50
C CYS A 192 3.70 -5.78 7.65
N ASP A 193 4.50 -6.70 8.19
CA ASP A 193 5.95 -6.53 8.29
C ASP A 193 6.59 -6.28 6.92
N VAL A 194 6.03 -6.88 5.87
CA VAL A 194 6.48 -6.69 4.49
C VAL A 194 6.31 -5.23 4.06
N CYS A 195 5.19 -4.60 4.41
CA CYS A 195 4.93 -3.20 4.09
C CYS A 195 5.91 -2.29 4.84
N THR A 196 6.11 -2.54 6.14
CA THR A 196 7.00 -1.72 6.98
C THR A 196 8.45 -1.79 6.51
N GLN A 197 8.93 -2.97 6.12
CA GLN A 197 10.26 -3.16 5.54
C GLN A 197 10.42 -2.44 4.19
N ALA A 198 9.32 -2.29 3.44
CA ALA A 198 9.28 -1.51 2.21
C ALA A 198 9.18 0.01 2.44
N GLY A 199 9.01 0.47 3.68
CA GLY A 199 8.69 1.87 3.99
C GLY A 199 7.27 2.27 3.57
N LEU A 200 6.36 1.30 3.50
CA LEU A 200 4.94 1.44 3.14
C LEU A 200 4.06 1.33 4.40
N ALA A 201 2.82 1.79 4.29
CA ALA A 201 1.81 1.69 5.34
C ALA A 201 1.05 0.38 5.13
N CYS A 202 0.84 -0.38 6.20
CA CYS A 202 -0.08 -1.51 6.12
C CYS A 202 -1.52 -1.04 6.34
N VAL A 203 -2.43 -1.49 5.48
CA VAL A 203 -3.86 -1.24 5.59
C VAL A 203 -4.60 -2.56 5.69
N HIS A 204 -5.23 -2.81 6.84
CA HIS A 204 -6.21 -3.86 7.03
C HIS A 204 -7.56 -3.39 6.49
N SER A 205 -8.14 -4.17 5.60
CA SER A 205 -9.54 -4.02 5.22
C SER A 205 -10.35 -5.14 5.84
N ASP A 206 -11.28 -4.77 6.73
CA ASP A 206 -12.23 -5.71 7.32
C ASP A 206 -13.53 -5.66 6.52
N ALA A 207 -13.67 -6.59 5.58
CA ALA A 207 -14.93 -6.88 4.91
C ALA A 207 -15.55 -8.11 5.58
N ALA A 208 -16.88 -8.20 5.71
CA ALA A 208 -17.55 -9.18 6.57
C ALA A 208 -17.22 -10.67 6.33
N LEU A 209 -16.56 -11.01 5.23
CA LEU A 209 -16.17 -12.38 4.88
C LEU A 209 -14.66 -12.62 4.87
N SER A 210 -13.83 -11.59 4.92
CA SER A 210 -12.36 -11.74 4.90
C SER A 210 -11.65 -10.47 5.37
N GLN A 211 -10.68 -10.66 6.24
CA GLN A 211 -9.67 -9.64 6.53
C GLN A 211 -8.57 -9.76 5.50
N GLN A 212 -8.24 -8.65 4.85
CA GLN A 212 -7.14 -8.56 3.89
C GLN A 212 -6.17 -7.47 4.34
N GLN A 213 -4.90 -7.63 4.01
CA GLN A 213 -3.84 -6.68 4.30
C GLN A 213 -3.26 -6.17 3.00
N HIS A 214 -3.04 -4.87 2.92
CA HIS A 214 -2.58 -4.18 1.71
C HIS A 214 -1.39 -3.29 2.07
N CYS A 215 -0.39 -3.21 1.20
CA CYS A 215 0.72 -2.28 1.38
C CYS A 215 0.46 -1.02 0.55
N VAL A 216 0.49 0.14 1.20
CA VAL A 216 0.18 1.43 0.57
C VAL A 216 1.35 2.39 0.70
N ALA A 217 1.78 2.98 -0.42
CA ALA A 217 2.77 4.05 -0.41
C ALA A 217 2.35 5.23 0.50
N LEU A 218 3.23 5.64 1.42
CA LEU A 218 3.01 6.84 2.23
C LEU A 218 3.34 8.07 1.39
N PRO A 219 2.39 9.00 1.21
CA PRO A 219 2.72 10.30 0.64
C PRO A 219 3.70 11.05 1.55
N ASP A 220 4.60 11.84 0.96
CA ASP A 220 5.58 12.64 1.73
C ASP A 220 4.92 13.46 2.85
N ALA A 221 3.71 13.98 2.61
CA ALA A 221 2.93 14.75 3.58
C ALA A 221 2.55 13.95 4.85
N CYS A 222 2.53 12.62 4.77
CA CYS A 222 2.17 11.71 5.86
C CYS A 222 3.38 11.12 6.59
N SER A 223 4.61 11.41 6.14
CA SER A 223 5.83 10.81 6.68
C SER A 223 6.31 11.43 8.02
N GLU A 224 5.74 12.57 8.44
CA GLU A 224 6.21 13.31 9.63
C GLU A 224 5.18 13.32 10.77
N GLY A 225 5.16 12.25 11.58
CA GLY A 225 4.59 12.25 12.94
C GLY A 225 3.08 12.52 13.08
N SER A 226 2.36 12.65 11.97
CA SER A 226 0.90 12.75 11.96
C SER A 226 0.29 11.37 12.16
N PRO A 227 -0.86 11.28 12.87
CA PRO A 227 -1.68 10.07 12.86
C PRO A 227 -1.95 9.63 11.42
N LEU A 228 -1.64 8.38 11.11
CA LEU A 228 -1.84 7.78 9.79
C LEU A 228 -3.30 7.87 9.35
N CYS A 229 -4.28 7.75 10.26
CA CYS A 229 -5.69 7.87 9.90
C CYS A 229 -6.09 9.30 9.52
N GLU A 230 -5.51 10.31 10.17
CA GLU A 230 -5.76 11.70 9.80
C GLU A 230 -5.17 12.01 8.43
N CYS A 231 -4.01 11.43 8.10
CA CYS A 231 -3.31 11.74 6.86
C CYS A 231 -3.69 10.86 5.67
N LEU A 232 -3.59 9.53 5.81
CA LEU A 232 -3.91 8.54 4.78
C LEU A 232 -5.38 8.14 4.76
N GLY A 233 -6.07 8.12 5.91
CA GLY A 233 -7.45 7.63 6.02
C GLY A 233 -8.39 8.15 4.94
N PRO A 234 -8.44 9.47 4.66
CA PRO A 234 -9.28 10.03 3.59
C PRO A 234 -8.95 9.54 2.16
N ALA A 235 -7.75 9.02 1.94
CA ALA A 235 -7.34 8.44 0.66
C ALA A 235 -7.61 6.94 0.61
N VAL A 236 -7.25 6.19 1.65
CA VAL A 236 -7.25 4.71 1.62
C VAL A 236 -8.55 4.08 2.11
N CYS A 237 -9.16 4.63 3.16
CA CYS A 237 -10.43 4.16 3.70
C CYS A 237 -11.57 4.95 3.02
N THR A 238 -11.86 4.58 1.77
CA THR A 238 -12.87 5.27 0.94
C THR A 238 -14.04 4.37 0.56
N GLY A 239 -15.13 5.02 0.13
CA GLY A 239 -16.42 4.39 -0.22
C GLY A 239 -17.06 3.63 0.94
N ASP A 240 -17.19 2.31 0.83
CA ASP A 240 -17.86 1.48 1.83
C ASP A 240 -17.03 1.34 3.13
N PHE A 241 -15.73 1.58 3.05
CA PHE A 241 -14.82 1.60 4.19
C PHE A 241 -14.68 3.00 4.79
N GLY A 242 -15.77 3.54 5.34
CA GLY A 242 -15.84 4.92 5.79
C GLY A 242 -15.15 5.21 7.14
N GLU A 243 -14.79 4.17 7.91
CA GLU A 243 -14.17 4.32 9.22
C GLU A 243 -12.70 3.91 9.19
N CYS A 244 -11.84 4.77 9.73
CA CYS A 244 -10.41 4.54 9.87
C CYS A 244 -10.04 4.45 11.35
N TYR A 245 -9.37 3.36 11.73
CA TYR A 245 -8.78 3.17 13.05
C TYR A 245 -7.28 2.93 12.95
N GLU A 246 -6.53 3.40 13.94
CA GLU A 246 -5.11 3.13 14.04
C GLU A 246 -4.86 1.95 14.98
N GLY A 247 -3.93 1.09 14.62
CA GLY A 247 -3.40 0.07 15.52
C GLY A 247 -2.88 0.71 16.80
N SER A 248 -3.39 0.24 17.96
CA SER A 248 -3.02 0.81 19.27
C SER A 248 -1.64 0.38 19.80
N GLY A 249 -0.87 -0.37 19.00
CA GLY A 249 0.41 -0.94 19.40
C GLY A 249 1.60 -0.21 18.77
N ASP A 250 2.65 0.03 19.56
CA ASP A 250 3.92 0.61 19.07
C ASP A 250 4.60 -0.23 17.96
N ASN A 251 4.19 -1.50 17.80
CA ASN A 251 4.73 -2.44 16.81
C ASN A 251 3.74 -2.76 15.69
N ASP A 252 2.56 -2.12 15.67
CA ASP A 252 1.54 -2.36 14.65
C ASP A 252 1.05 -1.02 14.10
N PRO A 253 1.86 -0.33 13.26
CA PRO A 253 1.49 0.95 12.66
C PRO A 253 0.44 0.78 11.55
N ALA A 254 -0.40 -0.26 11.63
CA ALA A 254 -1.37 -0.55 10.60
C ALA A 254 -2.64 0.31 10.75
N LEU A 255 -3.21 0.63 9.59
CA LEU A 255 -4.50 1.29 9.45
C LEU A 255 -5.58 0.24 9.29
N TYR A 256 -6.70 0.39 9.99
CA TYR A 256 -7.86 -0.49 9.88
C TYR A 256 -8.98 0.29 9.22
N CYS A 257 -9.28 -0.07 7.98
CA CYS A 257 -10.43 0.41 7.24
C CYS A 257 -11.58 -0.57 7.48
N VAL A 258 -12.63 -0.10 8.17
CA VAL A 258 -13.78 -0.92 8.54
C VAL A 258 -14.99 -0.54 7.70
N CYS A 259 -15.72 -1.54 7.25
CA CYS A 259 -16.95 -1.37 6.51
C CYS A 259 -18.11 -2.04 7.27
N ASP A 260 -18.95 -1.20 7.89
CA ASP A 260 -20.03 -1.64 8.79
C ASP A 260 -21.20 -2.34 8.07
N LEU A 261 -21.32 -2.18 6.75
CA LEU A 261 -22.48 -2.57 5.95
C LEU A 261 -22.16 -3.48 4.75
N CYS A 262 -20.91 -3.89 4.59
CA CYS A 262 -20.55 -5.05 3.78
C CYS A 262 -20.53 -6.31 4.68
#